data_AF-A0A7X4YCC0-F1
#
_entry.id   AF-A0A7X4YCC0-F1
#
_cell.length_a   1.000
_cell.length_b   1.000
_cell.length_c   1.000
_cell.angle_alpha   90.00
_cell.angle_beta   90.00
_cell.angle_gamma   90.00
#
_symmetry.space_group_name_H-M   'P 1'
#
loop_
_entity.id
_entity.type
_entity.pdbx_description
1 polymer ?
#
loop_
_entity_poly.entity_id
_entity_poly.type
_entity_poly.pdbx_seq_one_letter_code
_entity_poly.pdbx_strand_id
1 'polypeptide(L)'
;MQLRKMMVMLAALSSMSLALTACGDDTTTVESCTSDTDCSSNFCNTAAGVCMDTCESGSDCADSEKNCAVLAGSSNTQKVCQCQTNQLCNSGDTTDLVCGTVSKRCEEPGSTPEGCTKDADCGAGNTCNTTTGVCSPAATTCTGEGQATCAYGSACYSNTCSAPPAPTCENYQNFGNKAALGTTGPIIFKVATGTATTDTAFCGATSTKRVKITISAYSDTAWPATSAGLNGFLYVLVNGNTQAPSISSSSGNYTVSGNRADIVANICVLPSSNTTSLGYYFTGGNFACHQANY
;
A
#
# COMPACT_ATOMS: atom_id res chain seq x y z
N MET A 1 30.12 61.47 -4.98
CA MET A 1 31.17 61.41 -3.94
C MET A 1 30.54 60.70 -2.74
N GLN A 2 31.00 59.58 -2.17
CA GLN A 2 32.20 58.77 -2.32
C GLN A 2 31.81 57.28 -2.14
N LEU A 3 32.47 56.45 -2.94
CA LEU A 3 32.69 55.01 -2.72
C LEU A 3 33.58 54.73 -1.49
N ARG A 4 33.58 53.45 -1.10
CA ARG A 4 34.53 52.65 -0.27
C ARG A 4 34.00 52.39 1.15
N LYS A 5 33.98 51.15 1.66
CA LYS A 5 35.05 50.14 1.63
C LYS A 5 34.51 48.70 1.65
N MET A 6 35.20 47.84 0.88
CA MET A 6 35.22 46.38 0.99
C MET A 6 35.72 45.94 2.37
N MET A 7 35.16 44.85 2.90
CA MET A 7 35.90 43.88 3.70
C MET A 7 35.50 42.48 3.27
N VAL A 8 36.46 41.82 2.63
CA VAL A 8 36.53 40.38 2.36
C VAL A 8 36.93 39.70 3.67
N MET A 9 36.19 38.69 4.10
CA MET A 9 36.72 37.65 5.00
C MET A 9 36.64 36.31 4.29
N LEU A 10 37.84 35.78 4.08
CA LEU A 10 38.18 34.49 3.51
C LEU A 10 38.90 33.73 4.64
N ALA A 11 38.30 32.65 5.15
CA ALA A 11 38.93 31.59 5.97
C ALA A 11 37.79 30.62 6.40
N ALA A 12 37.91 29.29 6.33
CA ALA A 12 39.04 28.44 6.04
C ALA A 12 38.52 27.09 5.48
N LEU A 13 39.12 26.67 4.36
CA LEU A 13 39.22 25.26 4.03
C LEU A 13 40.02 24.57 5.13
N SER A 14 39.49 23.48 5.68
CA SER A 14 40.31 22.43 6.27
C SER A 14 40.16 21.19 5.38
N SER A 15 41.05 21.16 4.40
CA SER A 15 41.53 19.95 3.75
C SER A 15 42.02 18.96 4.80
N MET A 16 41.39 17.79 4.89
CA MET A 16 42.09 16.56 5.22
C MET A 16 42.03 15.65 4.01
N SER A 17 43.01 15.85 3.13
CA SER A 17 43.47 14.85 2.19
C SER A 17 44.16 13.74 2.99
N LEU A 18 43.50 12.59 3.11
CA LEU A 18 44.22 11.32 3.23
C LEU A 18 44.33 10.77 1.81
N ALA A 19 45.53 10.92 1.25
CA ALA A 19 45.92 10.23 0.04
C ALA A 19 46.03 8.73 0.33
N LEU A 20 45.24 7.93 -0.38
CA LEU A 20 45.70 6.64 -0.87
C LEU A 20 45.76 6.72 -2.39
N THR A 21 46.97 6.92 -2.91
CA THR A 21 47.33 6.53 -4.27
C THR A 21 47.57 5.02 -4.29
N ALA A 22 46.65 4.25 -4.88
CA ALA A 22 46.92 2.94 -5.49
C ALA A 22 45.70 2.50 -6.33
N CYS A 23 45.97 1.95 -7.50
CA CYS A 23 45.02 1.45 -8.50
C CYS A 23 43.93 0.52 -7.94
N GLY A 24 42.68 0.70 -8.37
CA GLY A 24 41.59 -0.23 -8.11
C GLY A 24 40.25 0.37 -8.53
N ASP A 25 39.73 -0.12 -9.62
CA ASP A 25 38.38 0.10 -10.14
C ASP A 25 37.36 -0.30 -9.07
N ASP A 26 36.65 0.66 -8.46
CA ASP A 26 35.56 0.36 -7.53
C ASP A 26 34.48 1.45 -7.60
N THR A 27 33.49 1.22 -8.46
CA THR A 27 32.36 2.11 -8.81
C THR A 27 31.17 1.96 -7.86
N THR A 28 31.41 1.91 -6.55
CA THR A 28 30.35 1.70 -5.55
C THR A 28 30.05 2.90 -4.65
N THR A 29 30.38 4.14 -5.07
CA THR A 29 29.80 5.32 -4.40
C THR A 29 28.34 5.48 -4.82
N VAL A 30 27.44 4.88 -4.04
CA VAL A 30 26.00 5.14 -4.10
C VAL A 30 25.77 6.60 -3.71
N GLU A 31 25.77 7.49 -4.71
CA GLU A 31 25.33 8.87 -4.52
C GLU A 31 23.82 8.86 -4.27
N SER A 32 23.43 9.15 -3.03
CA SER A 32 22.03 9.27 -2.65
C SER A 32 21.41 10.52 -3.28
N CYS A 33 20.20 10.43 -3.83
CA CYS A 33 19.54 11.53 -4.51
C CYS A 33 18.09 11.73 -4.07
N THR A 34 17.60 12.96 -4.17
CA THR A 34 16.19 13.33 -3.95
C THR A 34 15.53 13.94 -5.18
N SER A 35 16.35 14.34 -6.15
CA SER A 35 15.94 14.92 -7.43
C SER A 35 16.95 14.60 -8.52
N ASP A 36 16.52 14.66 -9.78
CA ASP A 36 17.38 14.39 -10.94
C ASP A 36 18.64 15.26 -10.98
N THR A 37 18.56 16.50 -10.49
CA THR A 37 19.69 17.44 -10.45
C THR A 37 20.77 17.08 -9.43
N ASP A 38 20.48 16.15 -8.51
CA ASP A 38 21.44 15.67 -7.51
C ASP A 38 22.42 14.67 -8.14
N CYS A 39 22.10 14.15 -9.33
CA CYS A 39 22.86 13.12 -10.02
C CYS A 39 23.65 13.70 -11.19
N SER A 40 24.90 13.29 -11.34
CA SER A 40 25.72 13.63 -12.52
C SER A 40 25.11 13.13 -13.85
N SER A 41 24.32 12.06 -13.78
CA SER A 41 23.54 11.49 -14.89
C SER A 41 22.23 12.22 -15.19
N ASN A 42 21.85 13.23 -14.40
CA ASN A 42 20.53 13.89 -14.45
C ASN A 42 19.34 12.93 -14.29
N PHE A 43 19.53 11.79 -13.63
CA PHE A 43 18.45 10.85 -13.34
C PHE A 43 18.56 10.29 -11.92
N CYS A 44 17.55 10.58 -11.11
CA CYS A 44 17.39 10.07 -9.78
C CYS A 44 16.24 9.06 -9.72
N ASN A 45 16.52 7.85 -9.26
CA ASN A 45 15.47 6.95 -8.80
C ASN A 45 15.03 7.42 -7.41
N THR A 46 14.10 8.36 -7.37
CA THR A 46 13.60 8.95 -6.11
C THR A 46 12.91 7.93 -5.21
N ALA A 47 12.44 6.80 -5.74
CA ALA A 47 11.84 5.72 -4.95
C ALA A 47 12.88 4.92 -4.15
N ALA A 48 14.12 4.82 -4.66
CA ALA A 48 15.23 4.17 -3.97
C ALA A 48 16.27 5.16 -3.43
N GLY A 49 16.15 6.44 -3.77
CA GLY A 49 17.11 7.49 -3.44
C GLY A 49 18.48 7.27 -4.08
N VAL A 50 18.57 6.66 -5.26
CA VAL A 50 19.86 6.35 -5.92
C VAL A 50 19.96 6.96 -7.31
N CYS A 51 21.13 7.51 -7.64
CA CYS A 51 21.43 7.95 -9.00
C CYS A 51 21.54 6.77 -9.96
N MET A 52 20.98 6.91 -11.16
CA MET A 52 21.04 5.89 -12.20
C MET A 52 21.70 6.43 -13.46
N ASP A 53 22.48 5.59 -14.13
CA ASP A 53 23.11 5.95 -15.39
C ASP A 53 22.10 5.90 -16.54
N THR A 54 22.01 6.97 -17.31
CA THR A 54 21.18 7.04 -18.51
C THR A 54 21.85 6.28 -19.66
N CYS A 55 21.06 5.66 -20.51
CA CYS A 55 21.55 4.85 -21.62
C CYS A 55 20.69 5.04 -22.87
N GLU A 56 21.24 4.76 -24.06
CA GLU A 56 20.46 4.72 -25.30
C GLU A 56 20.11 3.28 -25.69
N SER A 57 21.00 2.35 -25.33
CA SER A 57 20.97 0.92 -25.62
C SER A 57 21.66 0.10 -24.52
N GLY A 58 21.42 -1.22 -24.50
CA GLY A 58 21.99 -2.11 -23.48
C GLY A 58 23.52 -2.22 -23.51
N SER A 59 24.18 -1.82 -24.61
CA SER A 59 25.63 -1.78 -24.69
C SER A 59 26.26 -0.64 -23.90
N ASP A 60 25.48 0.40 -23.59
CA ASP A 60 25.95 1.57 -22.83
C ASP A 60 26.00 1.26 -21.32
N CYS A 61 25.42 0.13 -20.91
CA CYS A 61 25.35 -0.31 -19.54
C CYS A 61 26.45 -1.31 -19.20
N ALA A 62 26.85 -1.30 -17.93
CA ALA A 62 27.71 -2.33 -17.34
C ALA A 62 27.16 -3.73 -17.62
N ASP A 63 28.04 -4.74 -17.65
CA ASP A 63 27.63 -6.14 -17.89
C ASP A 63 26.63 -6.65 -16.84
N SER A 64 26.69 -6.09 -15.64
CA SER A 64 25.77 -6.31 -14.53
C SER A 64 24.39 -5.65 -14.70
N GLU A 65 24.24 -4.70 -15.64
CA GLU A 65 23.07 -3.82 -15.79
C GLU A 65 22.62 -3.65 -17.26
N LYS A 66 22.81 -4.68 -18.10
CA LYS A 66 22.55 -4.66 -19.56
C LYS A 66 21.14 -4.25 -20.03
N ASN A 67 20.18 -4.11 -19.14
CA ASN A 67 18.84 -3.68 -19.52
C ASN A 67 18.75 -2.15 -19.54
N CYS A 68 18.70 -1.58 -20.74
CA CYS A 68 18.47 -0.15 -20.94
C CYS A 68 17.00 0.14 -21.22
N ALA A 69 16.25 0.60 -20.22
CA ALA A 69 14.82 0.84 -20.33
C ALA A 69 14.37 2.02 -19.47
N VAL A 70 13.17 2.54 -19.75
CA VAL A 70 12.52 3.54 -18.87
C VAL A 70 12.24 2.88 -17.52
N LEU A 71 12.58 3.57 -16.43
CA LEU A 71 12.29 3.08 -15.09
C LEU A 71 10.77 3.07 -14.85
N ALA A 72 10.23 1.90 -14.53
CA ALA A 72 8.81 1.75 -14.27
C ALA A 72 8.38 2.60 -13.06
N GLY A 73 7.35 3.45 -13.24
CA GLY A 73 6.85 4.34 -12.19
C GLY A 73 7.56 5.70 -12.08
N SER A 74 8.61 5.95 -12.87
CA SER A 74 9.23 7.27 -12.95
C SER A 74 8.41 8.25 -13.81
N SER A 75 8.40 9.52 -13.43
CA SER A 75 7.89 10.63 -14.27
C SER A 75 8.88 11.05 -15.37
N ASN A 76 10.15 10.64 -15.25
CA ASN A 76 11.19 10.90 -16.23
C ASN A 76 11.22 9.74 -17.24
N THR A 77 11.00 10.04 -18.52
CA THR A 77 10.92 9.05 -19.60
C THR A 77 12.28 8.66 -20.19
N GLN A 78 13.38 9.14 -19.62
CA GLN A 78 14.72 8.72 -20.01
C GLN A 78 14.93 7.24 -19.70
N LYS A 79 15.72 6.58 -20.54
CA LYS A 79 16.13 5.20 -20.30
C LYS A 79 17.34 5.19 -19.38
N VAL A 80 17.36 4.22 -18.48
CA VAL A 80 18.44 4.02 -17.52
C VAL A 80 18.86 2.57 -17.50
N CYS A 81 20.11 2.34 -17.11
CA CYS A 81 20.68 1.02 -16.90
C CYS A 81 20.03 0.37 -15.68
N GLN A 82 19.52 -0.84 -15.87
CA GLN A 82 18.81 -1.61 -14.86
C GLN A 82 19.41 -3.00 -14.80
N CYS A 83 19.70 -3.49 -13.60
CA CYS A 83 19.89 -4.91 -13.40
C CYS A 83 18.57 -5.64 -13.72
N GLN A 84 18.67 -6.85 -14.30
CA GLN A 84 17.49 -7.64 -14.67
C GLN A 84 17.39 -8.92 -13.85
N THR A 85 18.52 -9.51 -13.47
CA THR A 85 18.58 -10.76 -12.72
C THR A 85 19.74 -10.72 -11.73
N ASN A 86 19.63 -11.48 -10.66
CA ASN A 86 20.73 -11.64 -9.70
C ASN A 86 21.96 -12.24 -10.40
N GLN A 87 21.75 -13.12 -11.38
CA GLN A 87 22.83 -13.73 -12.15
C GLN A 87 23.68 -12.69 -12.90
N LEU A 88 23.07 -11.61 -13.38
CA LEU A 88 23.80 -10.51 -14.02
C LEU A 88 24.61 -9.72 -12.98
N CYS A 89 24.08 -9.53 -11.77
CA CYS A 89 24.80 -8.88 -10.70
C CYS A 89 26.00 -9.67 -10.16
N ASN A 90 26.09 -10.97 -10.50
CA ASN A 90 27.17 -11.86 -10.07
C ASN A 90 28.15 -12.18 -11.21
N SER A 91 28.30 -11.29 -12.19
CA SER A 91 29.30 -11.43 -13.26
C SER A 91 30.70 -11.02 -12.76
N GLY A 92 31.36 -11.87 -11.97
CA GLY A 92 32.69 -11.62 -11.40
C GLY A 92 33.03 -12.53 -10.21
N ASP A 93 33.96 -12.09 -9.35
CA ASP A 93 34.37 -12.78 -8.10
C ASP A 93 33.39 -12.58 -6.93
N THR A 94 32.34 -11.79 -7.12
CA THR A 94 31.28 -11.53 -6.13
C THR A 94 30.07 -12.41 -6.43
N THR A 95 29.69 -13.30 -5.50
CA THR A 95 28.54 -14.22 -5.67
C THR A 95 27.29 -13.83 -4.91
N ASP A 96 27.36 -12.72 -4.17
CA ASP A 96 26.33 -12.41 -3.17
C ASP A 96 25.45 -11.24 -3.59
N LEU A 97 25.73 -10.53 -4.69
CA LEU A 97 24.94 -9.37 -5.11
C LEU A 97 23.59 -9.78 -5.70
N VAL A 98 22.54 -9.07 -5.32
CA VAL A 98 21.19 -9.23 -5.85
C VAL A 98 20.79 -8.01 -6.66
N CYS A 99 19.94 -8.24 -7.66
CA CYS A 99 19.35 -7.14 -8.39
C CYS A 99 18.24 -6.52 -7.53
N GLY A 100 18.48 -5.30 -7.04
CA GLY A 100 17.56 -4.57 -6.19
C GLY A 100 16.22 -4.36 -6.86
N THR A 101 15.15 -4.66 -6.15
CA THR A 101 13.79 -4.67 -6.70
C THR A 101 13.29 -3.26 -7.01
N VAL A 102 13.63 -2.30 -6.15
CA VAL A 102 13.25 -0.88 -6.24
C VAL A 102 14.37 -0.04 -6.84
N SER A 103 15.62 -0.26 -6.42
CA SER A 103 16.80 0.45 -6.93
C SER A 103 17.08 0.09 -8.40
N LYS A 104 16.76 -1.14 -8.82
CA LYS A 104 17.17 -1.73 -10.11
C LYS A 104 18.68 -1.68 -10.32
N ARG A 105 19.44 -1.68 -9.22
CA ARG A 105 20.91 -1.71 -9.17
C ARG A 105 21.36 -3.02 -8.52
N CYS A 106 22.58 -3.44 -8.80
CA CYS A 106 23.18 -4.56 -8.06
C CYS A 106 23.56 -4.12 -6.65
N GLU A 107 23.01 -4.78 -5.64
CA GLU A 107 23.14 -4.41 -4.23
C GLU A 107 23.40 -5.65 -3.36
N GLU A 108 24.03 -5.46 -2.19
CA GLU A 108 24.22 -6.54 -1.23
C GLU A 108 22.86 -7.00 -0.68
N PRO A 109 22.63 -8.30 -0.42
CA PRO A 109 21.36 -8.78 0.09
C PRO A 109 21.02 -8.08 1.41
N GLY A 110 19.96 -7.27 1.41
CA GLY A 110 19.51 -6.51 2.58
C GLY A 110 20.02 -5.07 2.67
N SER A 111 20.62 -4.52 1.61
CA SER A 111 21.17 -3.14 1.59
C SER A 111 20.21 -2.04 1.08
N THR A 112 18.90 -2.31 0.99
CA THR A 112 17.91 -1.22 0.84
C THR A 112 18.03 -0.24 2.03
N PRO A 113 18.05 1.09 1.83
CA PRO A 113 18.19 2.05 2.92
C PRO A 113 16.99 1.90 3.87
N GLU A 114 17.26 1.39 5.08
CA GLU A 114 16.30 0.98 6.11
C GLU A 114 15.26 -0.04 5.61
N GLY A 115 15.38 -1.30 6.07
CA GLY A 115 14.41 -2.34 5.72
C GLY A 115 12.96 -1.89 5.96
N CYS A 116 12.07 -2.21 5.02
CA CYS A 116 10.68 -1.76 5.07
C CYS A 116 9.96 -2.36 6.29
N THR A 117 9.04 -1.60 6.88
CA THR A 117 8.19 -2.05 8.00
C THR A 117 6.72 -2.19 7.62
N LYS A 118 6.34 -1.62 6.47
CA LYS A 118 4.98 -1.64 5.90
C LYS A 118 5.04 -1.39 4.40
N ASP A 119 3.98 -1.78 3.67
CA ASP A 119 3.88 -1.63 2.22
C ASP A 119 4.10 -0.18 1.75
N ALA A 120 3.64 0.79 2.54
CA ALA A 120 3.79 2.22 2.25
C ALA A 120 5.25 2.68 2.14
N ASP A 121 6.19 1.95 2.75
CA ASP A 121 7.62 2.26 2.70
C ASP A 121 8.23 1.90 1.34
N CYS A 122 7.58 1.03 0.55
CA CYS A 122 8.11 0.48 -0.70
C CYS A 122 7.69 1.25 -1.97
N GLY A 123 6.94 2.34 -1.83
CA GLY A 123 6.34 3.06 -2.96
C GLY A 123 5.15 2.32 -3.59
N ALA A 124 4.40 3.03 -4.44
CA ALA A 124 3.16 2.51 -5.02
C ALA A 124 3.39 1.28 -5.91
N GLY A 125 2.61 0.22 -5.69
CA GLY A 125 2.69 -1.03 -6.47
C GLY A 125 3.66 -2.08 -5.92
N ASN A 126 4.31 -1.80 -4.80
CA ASN A 126 5.19 -2.74 -4.10
C ASN A 126 4.64 -3.12 -2.73
N THR A 127 5.11 -4.25 -2.20
CA THR A 127 4.76 -4.80 -0.89
C THR A 127 6.00 -5.05 -0.07
N CYS A 128 5.88 -4.86 1.23
CA CYS A 128 6.94 -5.07 2.18
C CYS A 128 6.86 -6.46 2.79
N ASN A 129 7.93 -7.25 2.66
CA ASN A 129 8.11 -8.41 3.52
C ASN A 129 8.64 -7.96 4.87
N THR A 130 7.75 -7.80 5.85
CA THR A 130 8.10 -7.33 7.21
C THR A 130 9.00 -8.29 7.99
N THR A 131 9.17 -9.53 7.54
CA THR A 131 10.10 -10.49 8.14
C THR A 131 11.54 -10.26 7.65
N THR A 132 11.70 -9.89 6.38
CA THR A 132 13.02 -9.68 5.76
C THR A 132 13.40 -8.21 5.59
N GLY A 133 12.45 -7.29 5.74
CA GLY A 133 12.62 -5.87 5.46
C GLY A 133 12.77 -5.54 3.98
N VAL A 134 12.34 -6.44 3.07
CA VAL A 134 12.58 -6.30 1.63
C VAL A 134 11.30 -5.91 0.90
N CYS A 135 11.39 -4.88 0.07
CA CYS A 135 10.35 -4.47 -0.86
C CYS A 135 10.33 -5.36 -2.09
N SER A 136 9.14 -5.74 -2.57
CA SER A 136 8.97 -6.53 -3.79
C SER A 136 7.72 -6.10 -4.56
N PRO A 137 7.64 -6.30 -5.89
CA PRO A 137 6.43 -6.02 -6.65
C PRO A 137 5.23 -6.75 -6.05
N ALA A 138 4.09 -6.05 -5.93
CA ALA A 138 2.87 -6.66 -5.45
C ALA A 138 2.51 -7.90 -6.29
N ALA A 139 2.11 -8.98 -5.63
CA ALA A 139 1.66 -10.16 -6.35
C ALA A 139 0.45 -9.81 -7.22
N THR A 140 0.44 -10.29 -8.47
CA THR A 140 -0.70 -10.14 -9.38
C THR A 140 -1.69 -11.29 -9.23
N THR A 141 -1.20 -12.44 -8.76
CA THR A 141 -2.00 -13.63 -8.44
C THR A 141 -1.98 -13.90 -6.95
N CYS A 142 -3.02 -14.57 -6.48
CA CYS A 142 -3.21 -14.85 -5.07
C CYS A 142 -3.97 -16.15 -4.87
N THR A 143 -3.88 -16.70 -3.67
CA THR A 143 -4.71 -17.82 -3.21
C THR A 143 -5.35 -17.45 -1.87
N GLY A 144 -6.59 -17.89 -1.65
CA GLY A 144 -7.36 -17.54 -0.45
C GLY A 144 -8.29 -16.34 -0.64
N GLU A 145 -8.54 -15.61 0.45
CA GLU A 145 -9.46 -14.46 0.50
C GLU A 145 -8.81 -13.27 1.23
N GLY A 146 -9.32 -12.06 1.02
CA GLY A 146 -8.82 -10.84 1.69
C GLY A 146 -7.56 -10.31 1.04
N GLN A 147 -6.67 -9.66 1.80
CA GLN A 147 -5.42 -9.15 1.27
C GLN A 147 -4.53 -10.28 0.72
N ALA A 148 -4.44 -11.42 1.42
CA ALA A 148 -3.56 -12.53 1.04
C ALA A 148 -2.12 -12.04 0.74
N THR A 149 -1.61 -12.27 -0.47
CA THR A 149 -0.30 -11.77 -0.96
C THR A 149 -0.41 -10.47 -1.75
N CYS A 150 -1.59 -9.87 -1.84
CA CYS A 150 -1.84 -8.64 -2.57
C CYS A 150 -1.37 -7.42 -1.77
N ALA A 151 -1.02 -6.34 -2.48
CA ALA A 151 -0.73 -5.06 -1.84
C ALA A 151 -1.93 -4.52 -1.05
N TYR A 152 -1.62 -3.71 -0.03
CA TYR A 152 -2.64 -2.96 0.69
C TYR A 152 -3.53 -2.15 -0.26
N GLY A 153 -4.83 -2.15 0.01
CA GLY A 153 -5.84 -1.58 -0.87
C GLY A 153 -6.33 -2.51 -1.99
N SER A 154 -5.69 -3.68 -2.17
CA SER A 154 -6.16 -4.76 -3.06
C SER A 154 -6.58 -6.00 -2.28
N ALA A 155 -7.43 -6.82 -2.87
CA ALA A 155 -7.83 -8.10 -2.30
C ALA A 155 -7.82 -9.20 -3.37
N CYS A 156 -7.80 -10.44 -2.90
CA CYS A 156 -7.84 -11.60 -3.76
C CYS A 156 -9.27 -11.84 -4.26
N TYR A 157 -9.48 -11.59 -5.54
CA TYR A 157 -10.73 -11.85 -6.25
C TYR A 157 -10.47 -12.87 -7.35
N SER A 158 -11.06 -14.07 -7.23
CA SER A 158 -10.92 -15.13 -8.24
C SER A 158 -9.46 -15.47 -8.61
N ASN A 159 -8.58 -15.51 -7.59
CA ASN A 159 -7.14 -15.75 -7.70
C ASN A 159 -6.30 -14.60 -8.32
N THR A 160 -6.90 -13.42 -8.48
CA THR A 160 -6.22 -12.22 -8.97
C THR A 160 -6.26 -11.13 -7.91
N CYS A 161 -5.16 -10.44 -7.72
CA CYS A 161 -5.11 -9.25 -6.87
C CYS A 161 -5.74 -8.07 -7.60
N SER A 162 -6.85 -7.55 -7.07
CA SER A 162 -7.47 -6.34 -7.60
C SER A 162 -8.03 -5.46 -6.49
N ALA A 163 -8.16 -4.16 -6.77
CA ALA A 163 -8.84 -3.24 -5.86
C ALA A 163 -10.31 -3.69 -5.64
N PRO A 164 -10.88 -3.47 -4.45
CA PRO A 164 -12.30 -3.63 -4.22
C PRO A 164 -13.12 -2.82 -5.23
N PRO A 165 -14.31 -3.30 -5.65
CA PRO A 165 -15.14 -2.59 -6.61
C PRO A 165 -15.44 -1.16 -6.17
N ALA A 166 -15.30 -0.21 -7.09
CA ALA A 166 -15.64 1.18 -6.83
C ALA A 166 -17.13 1.31 -6.49
N PRO A 167 -17.49 2.10 -5.45
CA PRO A 167 -18.88 2.20 -5.00
C PRO A 167 -19.74 3.02 -5.97
N THR A 168 -20.84 2.43 -6.44
CA THR A 168 -21.80 3.08 -7.37
C THR A 168 -23.23 3.14 -6.85
N CYS A 169 -23.50 2.54 -5.68
CA CYS A 169 -24.83 2.49 -5.09
C CYS A 169 -25.36 3.86 -4.65
N GLU A 170 -26.68 3.96 -4.53
CA GLU A 170 -27.37 5.18 -4.09
C GLU A 170 -26.93 5.62 -2.68
N ASN A 171 -26.66 4.67 -1.77
CA ASN A 171 -26.07 4.95 -0.46
C ASN A 171 -24.77 5.73 -0.58
N TYR A 172 -23.92 5.38 -1.55
CA TYR A 172 -22.71 6.13 -1.84
C TYR A 172 -23.06 7.49 -2.43
N GLN A 173 -23.89 7.57 -3.48
CA GLN A 173 -24.18 8.87 -4.11
C GLN A 173 -24.75 9.91 -3.14
N ASN A 174 -25.59 9.47 -2.19
CA ASN A 174 -26.19 10.33 -1.18
C ASN A 174 -25.30 10.54 0.06
N PHE A 175 -24.19 9.80 0.21
CA PHE A 175 -23.26 9.96 1.32
C PHE A 175 -22.45 11.26 1.20
N GLY A 176 -22.82 12.27 1.98
CA GLY A 176 -22.18 13.60 1.92
C GLY A 176 -20.76 13.66 2.49
N ASN A 177 -20.38 12.79 3.44
CA ASN A 177 -19.09 12.87 4.13
C ASN A 177 -17.99 12.04 3.44
N LYS A 178 -17.74 12.29 2.15
CA LYS A 178 -16.69 11.59 1.37
C LYS A 178 -15.29 11.74 1.95
N ALA A 179 -15.02 12.85 2.65
CA ALA A 179 -13.74 13.13 3.29
C ALA A 179 -13.38 12.12 4.40
N ALA A 180 -14.36 11.39 4.94
CA ALA A 180 -14.11 10.32 5.91
C ALA A 180 -13.60 9.02 5.29
N LEU A 181 -13.59 8.91 3.95
CA LEU A 181 -13.10 7.73 3.22
C LEU A 181 -11.61 7.88 2.91
N GLY A 182 -10.95 6.76 2.64
CA GLY A 182 -9.54 6.74 2.26
C GLY A 182 -9.07 5.35 1.86
N THR A 183 -7.76 5.20 1.82
CA THR A 183 -7.07 3.95 1.46
C THR A 183 -6.03 3.55 2.50
N THR A 184 -6.02 4.20 3.66
CA THR A 184 -5.04 3.98 4.74
C THR A 184 -5.65 3.29 5.96
N GLY A 185 -6.96 3.37 6.12
CA GLY A 185 -7.74 2.62 7.11
C GLY A 185 -8.21 1.26 6.59
N PRO A 186 -9.03 0.53 7.36
CA PRO A 186 -9.44 -0.82 7.01
C PRO A 186 -10.12 -0.94 5.65
N ILE A 187 -9.81 -2.01 4.92
CA ILE A 187 -10.33 -2.29 3.58
C ILE A 187 -11.36 -3.41 3.65
N ILE A 188 -12.61 -3.08 3.37
CA ILE A 188 -13.71 -4.03 3.19
C ILE A 188 -13.57 -4.66 1.81
N PHE A 189 -13.34 -5.97 1.77
CA PHE A 189 -13.17 -6.72 0.53
C PHE A 189 -14.38 -7.60 0.19
N LYS A 190 -15.22 -7.92 1.17
CA LYS A 190 -16.41 -8.77 0.98
C LYS A 190 -17.53 -8.35 1.93
N VAL A 191 -18.74 -8.28 1.41
CA VAL A 191 -19.98 -8.14 2.18
C VAL A 191 -20.94 -9.21 1.72
N ALA A 192 -21.56 -9.93 2.66
CA ALA A 192 -22.45 -11.05 2.36
C ALA A 192 -23.69 -11.04 3.24
N THR A 193 -24.84 -11.34 2.64
CA THR A 193 -26.08 -11.57 3.39
C THR A 193 -26.00 -12.94 4.05
N GLY A 194 -26.15 -12.98 5.36
CA GLY A 194 -26.33 -14.20 6.14
C GLY A 194 -27.81 -14.54 6.28
N THR A 195 -28.23 -14.89 7.49
CA THR A 195 -29.61 -15.26 7.77
C THR A 195 -30.52 -14.04 7.90
N ALA A 196 -31.74 -14.13 7.36
CA ALA A 196 -32.85 -13.22 7.68
C ALA A 196 -33.97 -14.03 8.35
N THR A 197 -34.34 -13.67 9.57
CA THR A 197 -35.41 -14.36 10.30
C THR A 197 -36.19 -13.40 11.18
N THR A 198 -37.40 -13.78 11.56
CA THR A 198 -38.17 -13.05 12.58
C THR A 198 -37.48 -13.21 13.94
N ASP A 199 -37.09 -12.10 14.55
CA ASP A 199 -36.39 -11.99 15.83
C ASP A 199 -36.88 -10.74 16.57
N THR A 200 -38.06 -10.86 17.20
CA THR A 200 -38.67 -9.80 17.99
C THR A 200 -37.90 -9.48 19.27
N ALA A 201 -37.11 -10.43 19.78
CA ALA A 201 -36.29 -10.25 20.97
C ALA A 201 -35.13 -9.27 20.70
N PHE A 202 -34.51 -9.36 19.51
CA PHE A 202 -33.46 -8.43 19.11
C PHE A 202 -34.00 -7.12 18.52
N CYS A 203 -34.98 -7.21 17.62
CA CYS A 203 -35.43 -6.06 16.83
C CYS A 203 -36.67 -5.34 17.35
N GLY A 204 -37.29 -5.84 18.41
CA GLY A 204 -38.52 -5.29 18.97
C GLY A 204 -39.76 -5.60 18.12
N ALA A 205 -40.84 -4.86 18.36
CA ALA A 205 -42.18 -5.20 17.88
C ALA A 205 -42.53 -4.65 16.47
N THR A 206 -41.80 -3.65 15.97
CA THR A 206 -42.11 -2.97 14.70
C THR A 206 -41.27 -3.50 13.54
N SER A 207 -39.96 -3.59 13.73
CA SER A 207 -39.00 -4.07 12.72
C SER A 207 -38.57 -5.50 13.00
N THR A 208 -39.54 -6.41 13.17
CA THR A 208 -39.32 -7.72 13.80
C THR A 208 -38.39 -8.67 13.04
N LYS A 209 -38.00 -8.38 11.79
CA LYS A 209 -37.10 -9.24 11.01
C LYS A 209 -35.65 -8.78 11.19
N ARG A 210 -34.80 -9.67 11.68
CA ARG A 210 -33.35 -9.46 11.80
C ARG A 210 -32.64 -10.06 10.60
N VAL A 211 -31.88 -9.23 9.92
CA VAL A 211 -30.98 -9.61 8.82
C VAL A 211 -29.56 -9.53 9.35
N LYS A 212 -28.82 -10.64 9.24
CA LYS A 212 -27.39 -10.67 9.54
C LYS A 212 -26.61 -10.38 8.26
N ILE A 213 -25.72 -9.41 8.31
CA ILE A 213 -24.80 -9.08 7.22
C ILE A 213 -23.39 -9.33 7.73
N THR A 214 -22.62 -10.13 7.01
CA THR A 214 -21.19 -10.36 7.30
C THR A 214 -20.35 -9.39 6.47
N ILE A 215 -19.47 -8.66 7.14
CA ILE A 215 -18.52 -7.72 6.56
C ILE A 215 -17.13 -8.28 6.85
N SER A 216 -16.39 -8.60 5.79
CA SER A 216 -15.00 -9.05 5.89
C SER A 216 -14.08 -7.92 5.46
N ALA A 217 -13.14 -7.58 6.33
CA ALA A 217 -12.17 -6.51 6.11
C ALA A 217 -10.76 -6.92 6.54
N TYR A 218 -9.75 -6.22 6.05
CA TYR A 218 -8.39 -6.31 6.56
C TYR A 218 -7.82 -4.92 6.86
N SER A 219 -6.77 -4.85 7.68
CA SER A 219 -6.16 -3.60 8.13
C SER A 219 -4.71 -3.82 8.55
N ASP A 220 -3.82 -2.89 8.22
CA ASP A 220 -2.44 -2.88 8.72
C ASP A 220 -2.36 -2.43 10.19
N THR A 221 -3.38 -1.73 10.66
CA THR A 221 -3.54 -1.43 12.09
C THR A 221 -4.22 -2.61 12.78
N ALA A 222 -3.69 -2.99 13.94
CA ALA A 222 -4.24 -4.06 14.76
C ALA A 222 -5.74 -3.84 15.06
N TRP A 223 -6.52 -4.90 14.87
CA TRP A 223 -7.94 -4.89 15.21
C TRP A 223 -8.15 -4.86 16.74
N PRO A 224 -9.19 -4.17 17.22
CA PRO A 224 -9.52 -4.18 18.64
C PRO A 224 -9.88 -5.60 19.11
N ALA A 225 -9.66 -5.89 20.40
CA ALA A 225 -9.97 -7.20 20.96
C ALA A 225 -11.48 -7.53 20.97
N THR A 226 -12.34 -6.51 20.92
CA THR A 226 -13.80 -6.67 20.94
C THR A 226 -14.46 -5.72 19.94
N SER A 227 -15.68 -6.08 19.50
CA SER A 227 -16.46 -5.26 18.55
C SER A 227 -16.81 -3.87 19.09
N ALA A 228 -16.86 -3.68 20.41
CA ALA A 228 -17.07 -2.38 21.03
C ALA A 228 -15.93 -1.39 20.74
N GLY A 229 -14.74 -1.88 20.38
CA GLY A 229 -13.59 -1.06 20.00
C GLY A 229 -13.55 -0.66 18.53
N LEU A 230 -14.51 -1.08 17.69
CA LEU A 230 -14.59 -0.74 16.26
C LEU A 230 -15.06 0.70 16.03
N ASN A 231 -14.33 1.65 16.59
CA ASN A 231 -14.59 3.08 16.39
C ASN A 231 -14.47 3.41 14.89
N GLY A 232 -15.44 4.16 14.37
CA GLY A 232 -15.45 4.57 12.97
C GLY A 232 -15.96 3.52 11.98
N PHE A 233 -16.41 2.33 12.44
CA PHE A 233 -17.16 1.40 11.60
C PHE A 233 -18.64 1.81 11.54
N LEU A 234 -19.11 2.13 10.33
CA LEU A 234 -20.44 2.70 10.11
C LEU A 234 -21.08 2.08 8.87
N TYR A 235 -22.40 2.15 8.80
CA TYR A 235 -23.14 1.94 7.56
C TYR A 235 -23.94 3.18 7.17
N VAL A 236 -24.28 3.28 5.90
CA VAL A 236 -24.97 4.40 5.27
C VAL A 236 -26.24 3.87 4.65
N LEU A 237 -27.35 4.52 5.00
CA LEU A 237 -28.68 4.26 4.43
C LEU A 237 -28.79 4.91 3.04
N VAL A 238 -29.83 4.53 2.29
CA VAL A 238 -30.06 5.06 0.92
C VAL A 238 -30.18 6.58 0.92
N ASN A 239 -30.72 7.18 1.98
CA ASN A 239 -30.82 8.63 2.13
C ASN A 239 -29.50 9.34 2.52
N GLY A 240 -28.37 8.62 2.55
CA GLY A 240 -27.06 9.17 2.89
C GLY A 240 -26.75 9.27 4.39
N ASN A 241 -27.70 8.96 5.26
CA ASN A 241 -27.48 9.03 6.71
C ASN A 241 -26.60 7.88 7.19
N THR A 242 -25.66 8.20 8.08
CA THR A 242 -24.77 7.24 8.72
C THR A 242 -25.40 6.68 10.00
N GLN A 243 -25.14 5.40 10.28
CA GLN A 243 -25.52 4.73 11.51
C GLN A 243 -24.44 3.75 11.97
N ALA A 244 -24.38 3.53 13.28
CA ALA A 244 -23.52 2.51 13.86
C ALA A 244 -24.17 1.12 13.71
N PRO A 245 -23.43 0.10 13.23
CA PRO A 245 -23.96 -1.25 13.12
C PRO A 245 -24.17 -1.86 14.50
N SER A 246 -25.28 -2.57 14.67
CA SER A 246 -25.51 -3.38 15.88
C SER A 246 -24.77 -4.71 15.75
N ILE A 247 -23.71 -4.89 16.54
CA ILE A 247 -22.92 -6.13 16.56
C ILE A 247 -23.21 -6.85 17.87
N SER A 248 -23.92 -7.98 17.77
CA SER A 248 -24.24 -8.81 18.94
C SER A 248 -22.97 -9.39 19.57
N SER A 249 -22.91 -9.40 20.90
CA SER A 249 -21.78 -9.97 21.67
C SER A 249 -21.71 -11.50 21.63
N SER A 250 -22.63 -12.19 20.96
CA SER A 250 -22.55 -13.64 20.81
C SER A 250 -21.30 -14.06 20.03
N SER A 251 -20.74 -15.20 20.40
CA SER A 251 -19.56 -15.79 19.74
C SER A 251 -19.77 -15.90 18.24
N GLY A 252 -18.72 -15.61 17.47
CA GLY A 252 -18.71 -15.69 16.01
C GLY A 252 -19.24 -14.45 15.27
N ASN A 253 -19.79 -13.44 15.95
CA ASN A 253 -20.21 -12.19 15.30
C ASN A 253 -19.07 -11.17 15.12
N TYR A 254 -17.94 -11.40 15.78
CA TYR A 254 -16.72 -10.63 15.59
C TYR A 254 -15.54 -11.57 15.78
N THR A 255 -14.80 -11.81 14.71
CA THR A 255 -13.64 -12.70 14.72
C THR A 255 -12.47 -12.02 14.02
N VAL A 256 -11.29 -12.10 14.63
CA VAL A 256 -10.05 -11.56 14.09
C VAL A 256 -9.09 -12.72 13.84
N SER A 257 -8.47 -12.75 12.66
CA SER A 257 -7.47 -13.72 12.26
C SER A 257 -6.33 -13.01 11.54
N GLY A 258 -5.21 -12.78 12.24
CA GLY A 258 -4.11 -11.95 11.74
C GLY A 258 -4.58 -10.51 11.50
N ASN A 259 -4.41 -10.02 10.28
CA ASN A 259 -4.83 -8.69 9.85
C ASN A 259 -6.28 -8.64 9.33
N ARG A 260 -7.00 -9.77 9.29
CA ARG A 260 -8.39 -9.86 8.83
C ARG A 260 -9.35 -9.84 10.01
N ALA A 261 -10.47 -9.16 9.85
CA ALA A 261 -11.64 -9.28 10.71
C ALA A 261 -12.90 -9.62 9.92
N ASP A 262 -13.74 -10.48 10.49
CA ASP A 262 -15.10 -10.76 10.03
C ASP A 262 -16.09 -10.25 11.08
N ILE A 263 -17.03 -9.42 10.65
CA ILE A 263 -17.97 -8.68 11.51
C ILE A 263 -19.40 -8.97 11.05
N VAL A 264 -20.27 -9.37 11.97
CA VAL A 264 -21.68 -9.64 11.70
C VAL A 264 -22.54 -8.48 12.23
N ALA A 265 -22.91 -7.59 11.32
CA ALA A 265 -23.85 -6.51 11.58
C ALA A 265 -25.30 -7.05 11.55
N ASN A 266 -26.12 -6.60 12.49
CA ASN A 266 -27.50 -7.00 12.64
C ASN A 266 -28.40 -5.83 12.32
N ILE A 267 -29.23 -6.01 11.28
CA ILE A 267 -30.12 -4.97 10.77
C ILE A 267 -31.56 -5.40 11.03
N CYS A 268 -32.34 -4.50 11.62
CA CYS A 268 -33.75 -4.72 11.90
C CYS A 268 -34.58 -4.05 10.82
N VAL A 269 -35.39 -4.85 10.12
CA VAL A 269 -36.21 -4.42 8.99
C VAL A 269 -37.67 -4.80 9.22
N LEU A 270 -38.58 -4.17 8.47
CA LEU A 270 -39.99 -4.52 8.52
C LEU A 270 -40.21 -6.00 8.14
N PRO A 271 -41.21 -6.68 8.73
CA PRO A 271 -41.50 -8.08 8.43
C PRO A 271 -41.74 -8.34 6.94
N SER A 272 -42.35 -7.37 6.23
CA SER A 272 -42.64 -7.43 4.80
C SER A 272 -41.45 -7.10 3.89
N SER A 273 -40.36 -6.57 4.43
CA SER A 273 -39.15 -6.28 3.64
C SER A 273 -38.51 -7.59 3.18
N ASN A 274 -38.10 -7.64 1.91
CA ASN A 274 -37.39 -8.73 1.25
C ASN A 274 -36.01 -8.28 0.72
N THR A 275 -35.69 -7.01 0.91
CA THR A 275 -34.45 -6.43 0.42
C THR A 275 -34.06 -5.22 1.26
N THR A 276 -32.76 -4.99 1.40
CA THR A 276 -32.22 -3.77 1.99
C THR A 276 -30.90 -3.37 1.31
N SER A 277 -30.72 -2.07 1.07
CA SER A 277 -29.53 -1.51 0.43
C SER A 277 -28.72 -0.73 1.46
N LEU A 278 -27.44 -1.09 1.63
CA LEU A 278 -26.56 -0.56 2.66
C LEU A 278 -25.19 -0.27 2.07
N GLY A 279 -24.58 0.85 2.46
CA GLY A 279 -23.17 1.11 2.23
C GLY A 279 -22.40 0.95 3.53
N TYR A 280 -21.27 0.24 3.56
CA TYR A 280 -20.43 0.08 4.75
C TYR A 280 -19.10 0.79 4.54
N TYR A 281 -18.55 1.38 5.60
CA TYR A 281 -17.21 1.94 5.57
C TYR A 281 -16.57 1.98 6.95
N PHE A 282 -15.24 2.09 6.96
CA PHE A 282 -14.46 2.52 8.11
C PHE A 282 -13.92 3.93 7.84
N THR A 283 -13.78 4.75 8.88
CA THR A 283 -13.06 6.02 8.75
C THR A 283 -11.63 5.78 8.22
N GLY A 284 -11.24 6.50 7.16
CA GLY A 284 -9.98 6.33 6.45
C GLY A 284 -9.90 5.10 5.54
N GLY A 285 -10.94 4.24 5.53
CA GLY A 285 -11.04 3.05 4.70
C GLY A 285 -11.91 3.25 3.45
N ASN A 286 -12.10 2.17 2.70
CA ASN A 286 -12.93 2.19 1.49
C ASN A 286 -14.44 2.11 1.83
N PHE A 287 -15.27 2.43 0.84
CA PHE A 287 -16.72 2.29 0.93
C PHE A 287 -17.17 1.06 0.13
N ALA A 288 -17.95 0.19 0.75
CA ALA A 288 -18.48 -1.03 0.13
C ALA A 288 -20.01 -0.96 0.02
N CYS A 289 -20.53 -1.05 -1.19
CA CYS A 289 -21.95 -1.15 -1.45
C CYS A 289 -22.44 -2.60 -1.29
N HIS A 290 -23.60 -2.79 -0.66
CA HIS A 290 -24.22 -4.11 -0.52
C HIS A 290 -25.74 -4.05 -0.70
N GLN A 291 -26.26 -4.85 -1.63
CA GLN A 291 -27.68 -5.13 -1.76
C GLN A 291 -27.96 -6.49 -1.14
N ALA A 292 -28.65 -6.51 -0.01
CA ALA A 292 -29.07 -7.74 0.63
C ALA A 292 -30.47 -8.13 0.13
N ASN A 293 -30.59 -9.27 -0.53
CA ASN A 293 -31.87 -9.91 -0.88
C ASN A 293 -32.06 -11.14 0.01
N TYR A 294 -33.25 -11.30 0.60
CA TYR A 294 -33.55 -12.35 1.58
C TYR A 294 -35.04 -12.72 1.63
#